data_AF-A0A945Q2L2-F1
#
_entry.id   AF-A0A945Q2L2-F1
#
_cell.length_a   1.000
_cell.length_b   1.000
_cell.length_c   1.000
_cell.angle_alpha   90.00
_cell.angle_beta   90.00
_cell.angle_gamma   90.00
#
_symmetry.space_group_name_H-M   'P 1'
#
loop_
_entity.id
_entity.type
_entity.pdbx_description
1 polymer ?
#
loop_
_entity_poly.entity_id
_entity_poly.type
_entity_poly.pdbx_seq_one_letter_code
_entity_poly.pdbx_strand_id
1 'polypeptide(L)'
;MATLTWKVLPVTPDTPIRDLGKSKKANLGDRVFNTTITGAAFTSLAVLAGITLFLGAKAVPVVQDQGIGFLTTTIWDTTGVPPEYGIAGMLYGSVLIAFIALFIAVPVSMFLAVFIVFMAPIRVSKLLTNV
;
A
#
# COMPACT_ATOMS: atom_id res chain seq x y z
N MET A 1 8.19 30.05 40.49
CA MET A 1 8.37 28.59 40.64
C MET A 1 7.01 27.97 40.96
N ALA A 2 6.26 27.52 39.96
CA ALA A 2 5.01 26.81 40.17
C ALA A 2 5.32 25.31 40.24
N THR A 3 5.19 24.71 41.41
CA THR A 3 5.38 23.28 41.62
C THR A 3 4.20 22.53 41.02
N LEU A 4 4.41 21.87 39.87
CA LEU A 4 3.46 20.92 39.29
C LEU A 4 3.34 19.73 40.24
N THR A 5 2.39 19.78 41.17
CA THR A 5 2.05 18.67 42.05
C THR A 5 1.15 17.71 41.26
N TRP A 6 1.76 16.77 40.56
CA TRP A 6 1.11 15.62 39.94
C TRP A 6 0.48 14.76 41.03
N LYS A 7 -0.72 15.17 41.47
CA LYS A 7 -1.52 14.49 42.47
C LYS A 7 -2.06 13.23 41.82
N VAL A 8 -1.35 12.11 42.01
CA VAL A 8 -1.79 10.78 41.62
C VAL A 8 -3.18 10.57 42.23
N LEU A 9 -4.20 10.48 41.38
CA LEU A 9 -5.56 10.21 41.86
C LEU A 9 -5.55 8.83 42.50
N PRO A 10 -6.04 8.66 43.73
CA PRO A 10 -6.17 7.34 44.32
C PRO A 10 -7.10 6.52 43.42
N VAL A 11 -6.62 5.38 42.93
CA VAL A 11 -7.48 4.40 42.26
C VAL A 11 -8.45 3.88 43.31
N THR A 12 -9.69 4.35 43.28
CA THR A 12 -10.69 3.92 44.23
C THR A 12 -11.19 2.51 43.85
N PRO A 13 -11.27 1.56 44.80
CA PRO A 13 -11.65 0.17 44.53
C PRO A 13 -13.07 0.00 43.93
N ASP A 14 -13.88 1.05 43.96
CA ASP A 14 -15.26 1.11 43.47
C ASP A 14 -15.38 1.56 42.02
N THR A 15 -14.26 1.76 41.31
CA THR A 15 -14.29 2.00 39.86
C THR A 15 -15.02 0.82 39.23
N PRO A 16 -16.21 1.00 38.62
CA PRO A 16 -16.91 -0.11 37.99
C PRO A 16 -16.00 -0.65 36.91
N ILE A 17 -15.43 -1.84 37.14
CA ILE A 17 -14.64 -2.54 36.13
C ILE A 17 -15.59 -2.68 34.96
N ARG A 18 -15.31 -1.95 33.86
CA ARG A 18 -16.11 -2.06 32.64
C ARG A 18 -16.14 -3.54 32.33
N ASP A 19 -17.32 -4.14 32.44
CA ASP A 19 -17.51 -5.56 32.15
C ASP A 19 -17.32 -5.74 30.64
N LEU A 20 -16.05 -5.95 30.25
CA LEU A 20 -15.63 -6.22 28.87
C LEU A 20 -16.33 -7.47 28.32
N GLY A 21 -16.91 -8.31 29.19
CA GLY A 21 -17.71 -9.47 28.82
C GLY A 21 -19.08 -9.11 28.24
N LYS A 22 -19.70 -7.99 28.65
CA LYS A 22 -20.98 -7.52 28.10
C LYS A 22 -20.88 -6.78 26.77
N SER A 23 -19.67 -6.34 26.39
CA SER A 23 -19.38 -5.82 25.04
C SER A 23 -19.08 -6.94 24.03
N LYS A 24 -19.47 -8.19 24.33
CA LYS A 24 -19.33 -9.34 23.45
C LYS A 24 -20.60 -9.66 22.65
N LYS A 25 -21.50 -8.69 22.47
CA LYS A 25 -22.35 -8.73 21.26
C LYS A 25 -21.47 -8.22 20.13
N ALA A 26 -20.86 -9.16 19.40
CA ALA A 26 -20.22 -8.83 18.12
C ALA A 26 -21.22 -7.98 17.33
N ASN A 27 -20.92 -6.68 17.22
CA ASN A 27 -21.78 -5.77 16.49
C ASN A 27 -21.93 -6.39 15.10
N LEU A 28 -23.16 -6.64 14.64
CA LEU A 28 -23.39 -7.30 13.37
C LEU A 28 -22.63 -6.57 12.24
N GLY A 29 -22.55 -5.24 12.35
CA GLY A 29 -21.73 -4.39 11.47
C GLY A 29 -20.24 -4.71 11.50
N ASP A 30 -19.65 -4.95 12.68
CA ASP A 30 -18.24 -5.31 12.82
C ASP A 30 -17.95 -6.69 12.19
N ARG A 31 -18.87 -7.64 12.38
CA ARG A 31 -18.77 -8.97 11.76
C ARG A 31 -18.87 -8.89 10.23
N VAL A 32 -19.86 -8.15 9.70
CA VAL A 32 -20.05 -7.97 8.25
C VAL A 32 -18.86 -7.25 7.62
N PHE A 33 -18.37 -6.20 8.28
CA PHE A 33 -17.19 -5.44 7.85
C PHE A 33 -15.96 -6.34 7.77
N ASN A 34 -15.66 -7.08 8.84
CA ASN A 34 -14.50 -7.97 8.86
C ASN A 34 -14.60 -9.09 7.82
N THR A 35 -15.79 -9.68 7.62
CA THR A 35 -15.98 -10.69 6.56
C THR A 35 -15.84 -10.09 5.15
N THR A 36 -16.30 -8.86 4.94
CA THR A 36 -16.20 -8.18 3.63
C THR A 36 -14.75 -7.84 3.31
N ILE A 37 -14.00 -7.30 4.27
CA ILE A 37 -12.57 -7.00 4.10
C ILE A 37 -11.77 -8.28 3.86
N THR A 38 -12.03 -9.32 4.66
CA THR A 38 -11.35 -10.61 4.49
C THR A 38 -11.66 -11.19 3.11
N GLY A 39 -12.92 -11.16 2.68
CA GLY A 39 -13.33 -11.57 1.34
C GLY A 39 -12.64 -10.74 0.23
N ALA A 40 -12.57 -9.42 0.39
CA ALA A 40 -11.89 -8.53 -0.55
C ALA A 40 -10.39 -8.83 -0.64
N ALA A 41 -9.72 -9.09 0.50
CA ALA A 41 -8.32 -9.45 0.54
C ALA A 41 -8.04 -10.79 -0.18
N PHE A 42 -8.83 -11.82 0.10
CA PHE A 42 -8.73 -13.11 -0.61
C PHE A 42 -9.04 -12.98 -2.10
N THR A 43 -10.03 -12.17 -2.46
CA THR A 43 -10.38 -11.92 -3.87
C THR A 43 -9.24 -11.20 -4.59
N SER A 44 -8.64 -10.18 -3.99
CA SER A 44 -7.47 -9.49 -4.54
C SER A 44 -6.30 -10.45 -4.74
N LEU A 45 -6.02 -11.31 -3.74
CA LEU A 45 -4.97 -12.33 -3.83
C LEU A 45 -5.26 -13.34 -4.95
N ALA A 46 -6.51 -13.80 -5.07
CA ALA A 46 -6.93 -14.73 -6.12
C ALA A 46 -6.79 -14.11 -7.52
N VAL A 47 -7.18 -12.84 -7.69
CA VAL A 47 -7.04 -12.11 -8.95
C VAL A 47 -5.56 -11.91 -9.30
N LEU A 48 -4.74 -11.49 -8.34
CA LEU A 48 -3.29 -11.35 -8.53
C LEU A 48 -2.64 -12.68 -8.96
N ALA A 49 -2.98 -13.78 -8.28
CA ALA A 49 -2.50 -15.11 -8.63
C ALA A 49 -2.97 -15.52 -10.03
N GLY A 50 -4.24 -15.28 -10.37
CA GLY A 50 -4.81 -15.57 -11.68
C GLY A 50 -4.12 -14.81 -12.81
N ILE A 51 -3.91 -13.50 -12.66
CA ILE A 51 -3.21 -12.67 -13.64
C ILE A 51 -1.74 -13.13 -13.76
N THR A 52 -1.08 -13.43 -12.64
CA THR A 52 0.32 -13.90 -12.65
C THR A 52 0.46 -15.21 -13.40
N LEU A 53 -0.42 -16.19 -13.15
CA LEU A 53 -0.43 -17.47 -13.86
C LEU A 53 -0.75 -17.31 -15.35
N PHE A 54 -1.75 -16.48 -15.67
CA PHE A 54 -2.14 -16.23 -17.06
C PHE A 54 -1.02 -15.56 -17.85
N LEU A 55 -0.44 -14.48 -17.31
CA LEU A 55 0.63 -13.75 -17.95
C LEU A 55 1.91 -14.59 -18.03
N GLY A 56 2.23 -15.34 -16.97
CA GLY A 56 3.34 -16.29 -16.97
C GLY A 56 3.21 -17.32 -18.07
N ALA A 57 2.04 -17.96 -18.21
CA ALA A 57 1.79 -18.93 -19.28
C ALA A 57 1.88 -18.32 -20.70
N LYS A 58 1.45 -17.05 -20.86
CA LYS A 58 1.57 -16.32 -22.13
C LYS A 58 2.99 -15.84 -22.44
N ALA A 59 3.81 -15.60 -21.42
CA ALA A 59 5.19 -15.17 -21.59
C ALA A 59 6.10 -16.30 -22.10
N VAL A 60 5.83 -17.56 -21.72
CA VAL A 60 6.64 -18.73 -22.13
C VAL A 60 6.85 -18.83 -23.66
N PRO A 61 5.79 -18.86 -24.51
CA PRO A 61 5.98 -18.99 -25.95
C PRO A 61 6.72 -17.78 -26.56
N VAL A 62 6.51 -16.57 -26.03
CA VAL A 62 7.19 -15.36 -26.51
C VAL A 62 8.71 -15.45 -26.28
N VAL A 63 9.12 -15.96 -25.12
CA VAL A 63 10.53 -16.18 -24.79
C VAL A 63 11.14 -17.30 -25.63
N GLN A 64 10.36 -18.33 -25.97
CA GLN A 64 10.82 -19.43 -26.84
C GLN A 64 11.04 -18.97 -28.28
N ASP A 65 10.16 -18.14 -28.84
CA ASP A 65 10.25 -17.65 -30.22
C ASP A 65 11.36 -16.60 -30.42
N GLN A 66 11.63 -15.76 -29.41
CA GLN A 66 12.59 -14.64 -29.50
C GLN A 66 13.96 -14.96 -28.85
N GLY A 67 14.05 -16.01 -28.04
CA GLY A 67 15.29 -16.42 -27.36
C GLY A 67 15.88 -15.37 -26.40
N ILE A 68 17.19 -15.44 -26.16
CA ILE A 68 17.94 -14.50 -25.28
C ILE A 68 17.95 -13.06 -25.86
N GLY A 69 17.68 -12.90 -27.16
CA GLY A 69 17.53 -11.62 -27.84
C GLY A 69 16.38 -10.79 -27.27
N PHE A 70 15.30 -11.42 -26.77
CA PHE A 70 14.18 -10.74 -26.11
C PHE A 70 14.63 -9.84 -24.94
N LEU A 71 15.65 -10.27 -24.18
CA LEU A 71 16.16 -9.57 -23.01
C LEU A 71 17.18 -8.48 -23.34
N THR A 72 17.79 -8.51 -24.52
CA THR A 72 18.87 -7.57 -24.91
C THR A 72 18.42 -6.58 -25.98
N THR A 73 17.45 -6.94 -26.82
CA THR A 73 16.85 -6.05 -27.81
C THR A 73 16.05 -4.95 -27.13
N THR A 74 16.27 -3.72 -27.57
CA THR A 74 15.52 -2.52 -27.16
C THR A 74 14.45 -2.12 -28.18
N ILE A 75 14.44 -2.78 -29.35
CA ILE A 75 13.53 -2.52 -30.45
C ILE A 75 12.22 -3.29 -30.20
N TRP A 76 11.10 -2.59 -30.35
CA TRP A 76 9.77 -3.18 -30.31
C TRP A 76 9.14 -3.00 -31.69
N ASP A 77 9.30 -3.98 -32.56
CA ASP A 77 8.75 -3.98 -33.91
C ASP A 77 7.77 -5.14 -34.10
N THR A 78 6.49 -4.81 -34.01
CA THR A 78 5.38 -5.75 -34.21
C THR A 78 4.97 -5.90 -35.68
N THR A 79 5.58 -5.12 -36.57
CA THR A 79 5.24 -5.01 -37.99
C THR A 79 6.31 -5.57 -38.92
N GLY A 80 7.54 -5.76 -38.43
CA GLY A 80 8.64 -6.41 -39.14
C GLY A 80 8.39 -7.90 -39.40
N VAL A 81 9.02 -8.44 -40.44
CA VAL A 81 9.05 -9.88 -40.75
C VAL A 81 10.51 -10.33 -40.70
N PRO A 82 10.99 -10.99 -39.62
CA PRO A 82 10.26 -11.45 -38.43
C PRO A 82 9.96 -10.33 -37.41
N PRO A 83 8.87 -10.43 -36.62
CA PRO A 83 8.56 -9.46 -35.57
C PRO A 83 9.57 -9.58 -34.42
N GLU A 84 10.05 -8.44 -33.91
CA GLU A 84 11.04 -8.35 -32.83
C GLU A 84 10.42 -7.73 -31.58
N TYR A 85 10.47 -8.45 -30.46
CA TYR A 85 9.93 -8.01 -29.19
C TYR A 85 11.08 -7.81 -28.18
N GLY A 86 11.50 -6.57 -27.96
CA GLY A 86 12.53 -6.23 -26.99
C GLY A 86 11.97 -5.72 -25.67
N ILE A 87 12.26 -6.39 -24.54
CA ILE A 87 11.80 -5.95 -23.21
C ILE A 87 12.79 -4.98 -22.55
N ALA A 88 14.07 -4.95 -22.97
CA ALA A 88 15.11 -4.13 -22.34
C ALA A 88 14.77 -2.64 -22.35
N GLY A 89 14.22 -2.14 -23.47
CA GLY A 89 13.77 -0.75 -23.59
C GLY A 89 12.64 -0.41 -22.61
N MET A 90 11.68 -1.33 -22.44
CA MET A 90 10.55 -1.16 -21.52
C MET A 90 10.98 -1.23 -20.04
N LEU A 91 11.93 -2.11 -19.71
CA LEU A 91 12.51 -2.21 -18.37
C LEU A 91 13.27 -0.94 -18.02
N TYR A 92 14.08 -0.42 -18.94
CA TYR A 92 14.81 0.83 -18.72
C TYR A 92 13.86 1.99 -18.43
N GLY A 93 12.78 2.13 -19.23
CA GLY A 93 11.75 3.14 -18.98
C GLY A 93 11.11 3.02 -17.60
N SER A 94 10.75 1.80 -17.19
CA SER A 94 10.13 1.54 -15.88
C SER A 94 11.05 1.92 -14.72
N VAL A 95 12.33 1.54 -14.79
CA VAL A 95 13.33 1.86 -13.77
C VAL A 95 13.59 3.37 -13.71
N LEU A 96 13.72 4.02 -14.86
CA LEU A 96 13.94 5.46 -14.94
C LEU A 96 12.77 6.23 -14.33
N ILE A 97 11.52 5.85 -14.67
CA ILE A 97 10.31 6.47 -14.11
C ILE A 97 10.25 6.24 -12.59
N ALA A 98 10.50 5.01 -12.12
CA ALA A 98 10.50 4.71 -10.69
C ALA A 98 11.56 5.53 -9.93
N PHE A 99 12.73 5.72 -10.52
CA PHE A 99 13.80 6.52 -9.92
C PHE A 99 13.44 8.00 -9.83
N ILE A 100 12.92 8.58 -10.92
CA ILE A 100 12.44 9.97 -10.92
C ILE A 100 11.30 10.16 -9.92
N ALA A 101 10.36 9.21 -9.87
CA ALA A 101 9.25 9.22 -8.92
C ALA A 101 9.75 9.21 -7.47
N LEU A 102 10.69 8.32 -7.12
CA LEU A 102 11.30 8.25 -5.79
C LEU A 102 12.00 9.58 -5.44
N PHE A 103 12.76 10.12 -6.38
CA PHE A 103 13.53 11.35 -6.19
C PHE A 103 12.63 12.55 -5.83
N ILE A 104 11.41 12.60 -6.38
CA ILE A 104 10.43 13.65 -6.07
C ILE A 104 9.58 13.29 -4.84
N ALA A 105 9.14 12.04 -4.72
CA ALA A 105 8.22 11.61 -3.67
C ALA A 105 8.85 11.68 -2.27
N VAL A 106 10.13 11.32 -2.13
CA VAL A 106 10.84 11.32 -0.85
C VAL A 106 10.93 12.72 -0.22
N PRO A 107 11.44 13.76 -0.90
CA PRO A 107 11.50 15.10 -0.32
C PRO A 107 10.10 15.66 -0.06
N VAL A 108 9.13 15.44 -0.96
CA VAL A 108 7.74 15.88 -0.75
C VAL A 108 7.12 15.25 0.50
N SER A 109 7.36 13.95 0.73
CA SER A 109 6.90 13.26 1.94
C SER A 109 7.51 13.85 3.21
N MET A 110 8.81 14.15 3.20
CA MET A 110 9.49 14.83 4.31
C MET A 110 8.90 16.23 4.57
N PHE A 111 8.69 17.04 3.54
CA PHE A 111 8.08 18.36 3.69
C PHE A 111 6.65 18.28 4.24
N LEU A 112 5.86 17.32 3.78
CA LEU A 112 4.51 17.09 4.28
C LEU A 112 4.53 16.70 5.77
N ALA A 113 5.43 15.81 6.18
CA ALA A 113 5.57 15.39 7.57
C ALA A 113 5.95 16.58 8.48
N VAL A 114 6.93 17.38 8.08
CA VAL A 114 7.34 18.59 8.82
C VAL A 114 6.20 19.60 8.91
N PHE A 115 5.48 19.83 7.82
CA PHE A 115 4.30 20.71 7.81
C PHE A 115 3.22 20.23 8.79
N ILE A 116 2.92 18.92 8.80
CA ILE A 116 1.93 18.34 9.71
C ILE A 116 2.35 18.49 11.18
N VAL A 117 3.63 18.29 11.50
CA VAL A 117 4.12 18.33 12.89
C VAL A 117 4.25 19.77 13.41
N PHE A 118 4.82 20.68 12.62
CA PHE A 118 5.21 22.00 13.11
C PHE A 118 4.24 23.13 12.73
N MET A 119 3.51 22.98 11.62
CA MET A 119 2.76 24.08 11.03
C MET A 119 1.25 23.83 10.93
N ALA A 120 0.78 22.59 11.13
CA ALA A 120 -0.64 22.28 11.00
C ALA A 120 -1.48 22.95 12.11
N PRO A 121 -2.45 23.81 11.77
CA PRO A 121 -3.39 24.37 12.74
C PRO A 121 -4.25 23.26 13.36
N ILE A 122 -4.68 23.46 14.62
CA ILE A 122 -5.46 22.49 15.41
C ILE A 122 -6.69 21.96 14.67
N ARG A 123 -7.31 22.74 13.77
CA ARG A 123 -8.46 22.31 12.96
C ARG A 123 -8.12 21.23 11.93
N VAL A 124 -6.92 21.28 11.34
CA VAL A 124 -6.44 20.31 10.33
C VAL A 124 -5.96 19.03 11.01
N SER A 125 -5.24 19.14 12.12
CA SER A 125 -4.81 17.98 12.93
C SER A 125 -6.01 17.20 13.48
N LYS A 126 -7.06 17.88 13.96
CA LYS A 126 -8.26 17.22 14.50
C LYS A 126 -9.10 16.48 13.44
N LEU A 127 -9.07 16.91 12.18
CA LEU A 127 -9.73 16.23 11.06
C LEU A 127 -8.99 14.96 10.63
N LEU A 128 -7.65 14.98 10.65
CA LEU A 128 -6.82 13.85 10.25
C LEU A 128 -6.75 12.75 11.32
N THR A 129 -6.98 13.07 12.61
CA THR A 129 -6.95 12.08 13.71
C THR A 129 -8.32 11.46 14.02
N ASN A 130 -9.42 12.05 13.55
CA ASN A 130 -10.78 11.61 13.86
C ASN A 130 -11.42 10.77 12.74
N VAL A 131 -10.60 10.24 11.81
CA VAL A 131 -10.96 9.26 10.77
C VAL A 131 -10.36 7.91 11.12
#